data_AF-A0AAF0VWZ3-F1
#
_entry.id   AF-A0AAF0VWZ3-F1
#
_cell.length_a   1.000
_cell.length_b   1.000
_cell.length_c   1.000
_cell.angle_alpha   90.00
_cell.angle_beta   90.00
_cell.angle_gamma   90.00
#
_symmetry.space_group_name_H-M   'P 1'
#
loop_
_entity.id
_entity.type
_entity.pdbx_description
1 polymer ?
#
loop_
_entity_poly.entity_id
_entity_poly.type
_entity_poly.pdbx_seq_one_letter_code
_entity_poly.pdbx_strand_id
1 'polypeptide(L)'
;MFDDLVSPAGSAGRGVAVGAWARVENAACARRLAAIADVLEARWSADGSAEREQWCLDNWNAVAAEVAACHEVSLGWPRISC
;
A
#
# COMPACT_ATOMS: atom_id res chain seq x y z
N MET A 1 -1.16 -14.58 10.39
CA MET A 1 -2.14 -14.13 9.37
C MET A 1 -1.64 -14.30 7.94
N PHE A 2 -0.42 -13.85 7.58
CA PHE A 2 0.12 -14.12 6.23
C PHE A 2 0.66 -15.54 6.09
N ASP A 3 1.41 -16.00 7.10
CA ASP A 3 1.92 -17.38 7.15
C ASP A 3 0.80 -18.42 7.11
N ASP A 4 -0.35 -18.10 7.73
CA ASP A 4 -1.55 -18.95 7.70
C ASP A 4 -2.14 -19.11 6.28
N LEU A 5 -1.81 -18.23 5.33
CA LEU A 5 -2.19 -18.33 3.92
C LEU A 5 -1.08 -18.96 3.07
N VAL A 6 0.18 -18.65 3.39
CA VAL A 6 1.37 -19.13 2.66
C VAL A 6 1.59 -20.62 2.90
N SER A 7 1.51 -21.11 4.14
CA SER A 7 1.75 -22.53 4.45
C SER A 7 0.76 -23.47 3.74
N PRO A 8 -0.57 -23.22 3.75
CA PRO A 8 -1.51 -24.03 2.98
C PRO A 8 -1.30 -23.93 1.46
N ALA A 9 -1.00 -22.73 0.94
CA ALA A 9 -0.74 -22.52 -0.49
C ALA A 9 0.51 -23.28 -0.97
N GLY A 10 1.56 -23.33 -0.15
CA GLY A 10 2.79 -24.09 -0.44
C GLY A 10 2.59 -25.61 -0.47
N SER A 11 1.58 -26.13 0.24
CA SER A 11 1.23 -27.55 0.26
C SER A 11 0.10 -27.95 -0.71
N ALA A 12 -0.50 -27.00 -1.42
CA ALA A 12 -1.68 -27.24 -2.24
C ALA A 12 -1.37 -28.06 -3.50
N GLY A 13 -2.27 -28.98 -3.86
CA GLY A 13 -2.20 -29.70 -5.14
C GLY A 13 -2.32 -28.76 -6.35
N ARG A 14 -1.74 -29.13 -7.49
CA ARG A 14 -1.55 -28.27 -8.68
C ARG A 14 -2.78 -27.45 -9.11
N GLY A 15 -3.99 -28.03 -9.07
CA GLY A 15 -5.23 -27.32 -9.42
C GLY A 15 -5.75 -26.33 -8.37
N VAL A 16 -5.44 -26.56 -7.10
CA VAL A 16 -5.87 -25.73 -5.96
C VAL A 16 -4.84 -24.65 -5.65
N ALA A 17 -3.57 -24.90 -5.97
CA ALA A 17 -2.44 -24.00 -5.73
C ALA A 17 -2.66 -22.62 -6.36
N VAL A 18 -3.17 -22.54 -7.59
CA VAL A 18 -3.42 -21.26 -8.28
C VAL A 18 -4.36 -20.36 -7.48
N GLY A 19 -5.51 -20.89 -7.03
CA GLY A 19 -6.46 -20.13 -6.21
C GLY A 19 -5.94 -19.83 -4.80
N ALA A 20 -5.10 -20.70 -4.23
CA ALA A 20 -4.50 -20.48 -2.93
C ALA A 20 -3.46 -19.34 -2.98
N TRP A 21 -2.60 -19.31 -3.99
CA TRP A 21 -1.64 -18.23 -4.19
C TRP A 21 -2.30 -16.91 -4.57
N ALA A 22 -3.37 -16.92 -5.37
CA ALA A 22 -4.16 -15.71 -5.63
C ALA A 22 -4.73 -15.08 -4.34
N ARG A 23 -5.11 -15.88 -3.34
CA ARG A 23 -5.54 -15.36 -2.02
C ARG A 23 -4.39 -14.75 -1.23
N VAL A 24 -3.19 -15.33 -1.30
CA VAL A 24 -1.97 -14.76 -0.69
C VAL A 24 -1.67 -13.40 -1.32
N GLU A 25 -1.70 -13.31 -2.65
CA GLU A 25 -1.48 -12.06 -3.40
C GLU A 25 -2.53 -10.99 -3.03
N ASN A 26 -3.80 -11.36 -3.00
CA ASN A 26 -4.88 -10.45 -2.62
C ASN A 26 -4.73 -9.95 -1.18
N ALA A 27 -4.33 -10.82 -0.25
CA ALA A 27 -4.08 -10.42 1.14
C ALA A 27 -2.89 -9.46 1.26
N ALA A 28 -1.81 -9.69 0.51
CA ALA A 28 -0.67 -8.77 0.45
C ALA A 28 -1.09 -7.42 -0.14
N CYS A 29 -1.86 -7.43 -1.24
CA CYS A 29 -2.38 -6.23 -1.88
C CYS A 29 -3.28 -5.43 -0.93
N ALA A 30 -4.19 -6.09 -0.21
CA ALA A 30 -5.05 -5.44 0.76
C ALA A 30 -4.28 -4.77 1.90
N ARG A 31 -3.23 -5.41 2.43
CA ARG A 31 -2.38 -4.77 3.46
C ARG A 31 -1.64 -3.55 2.93
N ARG A 32 -1.14 -3.62 1.71
CA ARG A 32 -0.50 -2.50 1.05
C ARG A 32 -1.47 -1.35 0.84
N LEU A 33 -2.70 -1.63 0.41
CA LEU A 33 -3.76 -0.63 0.27
C LEU A 33 -4.13 0.01 1.61
N ALA A 34 -4.18 -0.77 2.69
CA ALA A 34 -4.40 -0.24 4.03
C ALA A 34 -3.28 0.72 4.46
N ALA A 35 -2.02 0.36 4.25
CA ALA A 35 -0.89 1.26 4.54
C ALA A 35 -0.93 2.56 3.70
N ILE A 36 -1.34 2.47 2.43
CA ILE A 36 -1.56 3.65 1.57
C ILE A 36 -2.67 4.54 2.14
N ALA A 37 -3.74 3.93 2.66
CA ALA A 37 -4.84 4.66 3.29
C ALA A 37 -4.38 5.36 4.59
N ASP A 38 -3.52 4.71 5.39
CA ASP A 38 -2.95 5.33 6.60
C ASP A 38 -2.11 6.56 6.26
N VAL A 39 -1.31 6.50 5.18
CA VAL A 39 -0.56 7.66 4.67
C VAL A 39 -1.51 8.78 4.23
N LEU A 40 -2.58 8.44 3.50
CA LEU A 40 -3.59 9.41 3.09
C LEU A 40 -4.29 10.06 4.30
N GLU A 41 -4.67 9.27 5.30
CA GLU A 41 -5.31 9.75 6.52
C GLU A 41 -4.40 10.72 7.27
N ALA A 42 -3.12 10.37 7.44
CA ALA A 42 -2.13 11.24 8.10
C ALA A 42 -1.94 12.58 7.38
N ARG A 43 -1.99 12.57 6.04
CA ARG A 43 -1.94 13.82 5.23
C ARG A 43 -3.23 14.62 5.34
N TRP A 44 -4.36 13.94 5.38
CA TRP A 44 -5.67 14.57 5.53
C TRP A 44 -5.78 15.28 6.88
N SER A 45 -5.35 14.63 7.97
CA SER A 45 -5.44 15.12 9.35
C SER A 45 -4.40 16.18 9.71
N ALA A 46 -3.46 16.51 8.81
CA ALA A 46 -2.44 17.52 9.07
C ALA A 46 -3.06 18.94 9.11
N ASP A 47 -2.65 19.76 10.08
CA ASP A 47 -3.11 21.15 10.22
C ASP A 47 -2.89 21.95 8.92
N GLY A 48 -3.88 22.76 8.54
CA GLY A 48 -3.84 23.55 7.30
C GLY A 48 -4.05 22.73 6.02
N SER A 49 -4.41 21.45 6.14
CA SER A 49 -4.78 20.55 5.02
C SER A 49 -5.89 21.15 4.18
N ALA A 50 -6.99 21.59 4.80
CA ALA A 50 -8.18 22.09 4.12
C ALA A 50 -8.00 23.47 3.48
N GLU A 51 -7.05 24.26 3.98
CA GLU A 51 -6.78 25.63 3.54
C GLU A 51 -5.85 25.72 2.29
N ARG A 52 -5.40 24.59 1.73
CA ARG A 52 -4.53 24.59 0.53
C ARG A 52 -5.35 24.85 -0.75
N GLU A 53 -4.86 25.75 -1.60
CA GLU A 53 -5.53 26.18 -2.85
C GLU A 53 -5.88 25.01 -3.80
N GLN A 54 -5.10 23.93 -3.78
CA GLN A 54 -5.35 22.70 -4.55
C GLN A 54 -5.38 21.46 -3.66
N TRP A 55 -6.01 21.57 -2.48
CA TRP A 55 -6.09 20.56 -1.42
C TRP A 55 -6.20 19.08 -1.88
N CYS A 56 -7.14 18.75 -2.77
CA CYS A 56 -7.32 17.39 -3.26
C CYS A 56 -6.15 16.89 -4.13
N LEU A 57 -5.56 17.77 -4.95
CA LEU A 57 -4.46 17.42 -5.86
C LEU A 57 -3.12 17.38 -5.11
N ASP A 58 -2.89 18.28 -4.17
CA ASP A 58 -1.66 18.34 -3.37
C ASP A 58 -1.52 17.13 -2.44
N ASN A 59 -2.62 16.73 -1.81
CA ASN A 59 -2.61 15.53 -0.95
C ASN A 59 -2.49 14.25 -1.78
N TRP A 60 -3.18 14.15 -2.93
CA TRP A 60 -3.05 12.99 -3.81
C TRP A 60 -1.64 12.85 -4.38
N ASN A 61 -1.03 13.94 -4.83
CA ASN A 61 0.34 13.95 -5.35
C ASN A 61 1.36 13.59 -4.26
N ALA A 62 1.18 14.10 -3.03
CA ALA A 62 2.04 13.77 -1.90
C ALA A 62 1.93 12.27 -1.52
N VAL A 63 0.71 11.73 -1.45
CA VAL A 63 0.48 10.29 -1.20
C VAL A 63 1.06 9.45 -2.32
N ALA A 64 0.81 9.79 -3.58
CA ALA A 64 1.35 9.06 -4.73
C ALA A 64 2.89 9.06 -4.75
N ALA A 65 3.53 10.18 -4.41
CA ALA A 65 5.00 10.28 -4.31
C ALA A 65 5.57 9.42 -3.18
N GLU A 66 4.94 9.43 -2.01
CA GLU A 66 5.35 8.66 -0.83
C GLU A 66 5.17 7.15 -1.06
N VAL A 67 4.05 6.75 -1.66
CA VAL A 67 3.79 5.37 -2.08
C VAL A 67 4.79 4.93 -3.15
N ALA A 68 5.04 5.74 -4.17
CA ALA A 68 6.02 5.43 -5.22
C ALA A 68 7.44 5.27 -4.65
N ALA A 69 7.82 6.07 -3.66
CA ALA A 69 9.10 5.95 -2.96
C ALA A 69 9.18 4.65 -2.13
N CYS A 70 8.11 4.28 -1.42
CA CYS A 70 8.04 3.01 -0.69
C CYS A 70 8.04 1.78 -1.61
N HIS A 71 7.58 1.96 -2.86
CA HIS A 71 7.58 0.95 -3.91
C HIS A 71 8.87 0.89 -4.74
N GLU A 72 9.84 1.77 -4.48
CA GLU A 72 11.10 1.88 -5.24
C GLU A 72 10.91 2.13 -6.75
N VAL A 73 9.81 2.77 -7.15
CA VAL A 73 9.48 3.07 -8.56
C VAL A 73 9.67 4.55 -8.93
N SER A 74 10.17 5.37 -8.00
CA SER A 74 10.54 6.77 -8.24
C SER A 74 11.87 7.14 -7.56
N LEU A 75 12.69 7.94 -8.26
CA LEU A 75 14.05 8.34 -7.83
C LEU A 75 14.11 9.70 -7.09
N GLY A 76 12.96 10.35 -6.85
CA GLY A 76 12.91 11.78 -6.52
C GLY A 76 12.72 12.15 -5.04
N TRP A 77 12.24 11.24 -4.19
CA TRP A 77 11.92 11.56 -2.79
C TRP A 77 12.96 10.95 -1.85
N PRO A 78 13.56 11.71 -0.91
CA PRO A 78 14.44 11.11 0.09
C PRO A 78 13.67 10.06 0.89
N ARG A 79 14.34 8.97 1.28
CA ARG A 79 13.81 7.92 2.18
C ARG A 79 13.52 8.49 3.58
N ILE A 80 12.48 9.30 3.70
CA ILE A 80 12.03 9.81 5.00
C ILE A 80 11.08 8.75 5.55
N SER A 81 11.64 7.83 6.32
CA SER A 81 10.92 6.97 7.27
C SER A 81 9.82 6.08 6.69
N CYS A 82 10.19 5.17 5.76
CA CYS A 82 9.52 3.86 5.70
C CYS A 82 10.17 2.95 6.75
#